data_AF-K0J0A8-F1
#
_entry.id   AF-K0J0A8-F1
#
_cell.length_a   1.000
_cell.length_b   1.000
_cell.length_c   1.000
_cell.angle_alpha   90.00
_cell.angle_beta   90.00
_cell.angle_gamma   90.00
#
_symmetry.space_group_name_H-M   'P 1'
#
loop_
_entity.id
_entity.type
_entity.pdbx_description
1 polymer ?
#
loop_
_entity_poly.entity_id
_entity_poly.type
_entity_poly.pdbx_seq_one_letter_code
_entity_poly.pdbx_strand_id
1 'polypeptide(L)' 'MTMTLIIIASMFIWIYAINELIKPSKKQNNRKIITLISFGSLSTLIITVSLFQSLPFFN' A
#
# COMPACT_ATOMS: atom_id res chain seq x y z
N MET A 1 -13.90 11.85 2.56
CA MET A 1 -13.02 12.44 1.52
C MET A 1 -11.55 12.10 1.73
N THR A 2 -10.97 12.32 2.93
CA THR A 2 -9.55 12.02 3.20
C THR A 2 -9.19 10.54 3.11
N MET A 3 -9.98 9.65 3.72
CA MET A 3 -9.72 8.20 3.66
C MET A 3 -9.86 7.62 2.25
N THR A 4 -10.81 8.10 1.46
CA THR A 4 -10.97 7.69 0.06
C THR A 4 -9.72 8.01 -0.76
N LEU A 5 -9.11 9.18 -0.56
CA LEU A 5 -7.86 9.55 -1.22
C LEU A 5 -6.68 8.67 -0.79
N ILE A 6 -6.60 8.32 0.50
CA ILE A 6 -5.57 7.41 1.03
C ILE A 6 -5.71 6.01 0.42
N ILE A 7 -6.93 5.50 0.29
CA ILE A 7 -7.21 4.20 -0.34
C ILE A 7 -6.78 4.21 -1.80
N ILE A 8 -7.12 5.26 -2.56
CA ILE A 8 -6.72 5.40 -3.96
C ILE A 8 -5.20 5.47 -4.09
N ALA A 9 -4.54 6.27 -3.26
CA ALA A 9 -3.08 6.37 -3.24
C ALA A 9 -2.41 5.03 -2.92
N SER A 10 -2.95 4.28 -1.96
CA SER A 10 -2.49 2.93 -1.60
C SER A 10 -2.60 1.96 -2.79
N MET A 11 -3.71 2.01 -3.53
CA MET A 11 -3.89 1.22 -4.76
C MET A 11 -2.79 1.52 -5.79
N PHE A 12 -2.48 2.79 -6.04
CA PHE A 12 -1.41 3.16 -6.97
C PHE A 12 -0.03 2.67 -6.53
N ILE A 13 0.27 2.72 -5.22
CA ILE A 13 1.53 2.19 -4.68
C ILE A 13 1.65 0.69 -4.97
N TRP A 14 0.58 -0.08 -4.76
CA TRP A 14 0.58 -1.52 -5.02
C TRP A 14 0.69 -1.85 -6.51
N ILE A 15 -0.01 -1.12 -7.38
CA ILE A 15 0.14 -1.27 -8.85
C ILE A 15 1.60 -1.06 -9.26
N TYR A 16 2.25 -0.03 -8.72
CA TYR A 16 3.63 0.28 -9.04
C TYR A 16 4.61 -0.75 -8.46
N ALA A 17 4.35 -1.26 -7.26
CA ALA A 17 5.12 -2.34 -6.65
C ALA A 17 5.05 -3.62 -7.51
N ILE A 18 3.84 -4.01 -7.94
CA ILE A 18 3.62 -5.18 -8.80
C ILE A 18 4.34 -5.01 -10.14
N ASN A 19 4.23 -3.83 -10.76
CA ASN A 19 4.94 -3.54 -12.02
C ASN A 19 6.46 -3.62 -11.87
N GLU A 20 7.02 -3.25 -10.72
CA GLU A 20 8.45 -3.41 -10.47
C GLU A 20 8.83 -4.88 -10.23
N LEU A 21 7.99 -5.64 -9.51
CA LEU A 21 8.21 -7.06 -9.20
C LEU A 21 8.05 -8.00 -10.39
N ILE A 22 7.18 -7.67 -11.36
CA ILE A 22 6.99 -8.46 -12.58
C ILE A 22 8.22 -8.36 -13.51
N LYS A 23 9.05 -7.33 -13.36
CA LYS A 23 10.28 -7.20 -14.16
C LYS A 23 11.20 -8.40 -13.88
N PRO A 24 12.01 -8.83 -14.87
CA PRO A 24 13.03 -9.85 -14.64
C PRO A 24 13.97 -9.40 -13.52
N SER A 25 14.34 -10.31 -12.60
CA SER A 25 15.17 -10.01 -11.41
C SER A 25 16.42 -9.16 -11.72
N LYS A 26 17.10 -9.40 -12.85
CA LYS A 26 18.29 -8.62 -13.28
C LYS A 26 18.00 -7.14 -13.59
N LYS A 27 16.74 -6.78 -13.81
CA LYS A 27 16.25 -5.42 -14.12
C LYS A 27 15.42 -4.82 -12.98
N GLN A 28 15.19 -5.58 -11.91
CA GLN A 28 14.46 -5.11 -10.74
C GLN A 28 15.33 -4.14 -9.94
N ASN A 29 14.73 -3.05 -9.47
CA ASN A 29 15.36 -2.19 -8.50
C ASN A 29 14.95 -2.62 -7.08
N ASN A 30 15.80 -3.41 -6.42
CA ASN A 30 15.54 -3.92 -5.07
C ASN A 30 15.27 -2.80 -4.05
N ARG A 31 15.99 -1.67 -4.12
CA ARG A 31 15.75 -0.54 -3.22
C ARG A 31 14.34 0.02 -3.41
N LYS A 32 13.93 0.18 -4.66
CA LYS A 32 12.60 0.66 -5.02
C LYS A 32 11.50 -0.31 -4.58
N ILE A 33 11.72 -1.61 -4.74
CA ILE A 33 10.81 -2.66 -4.25
C ILE A 33 10.65 -2.54 -2.73
N ILE A 34 11.77 -2.44 -1.98
CA ILE A 34 11.73 -2.29 -0.52
C ILE A 34 10.96 -1.04 -0.12
N THR A 35 11.25 0.12 -0.74
CA THR A 35 10.52 1.36 -0.44
C THR A 35 9.03 1.22 -0.73
N LEU A 36 8.65 0.67 -1.88
CA LEU A 36 7.24 0.51 -2.26
C LEU A 36 6.49 -0.48 -1.37
N ILE A 37 7.12 -1.60 -1.01
CA ILE A 37 6.53 -2.59 -0.10
C ILE A 37 6.37 -1.97 1.29
N SER A 38 7.38 -1.28 1.83
CA SER A 38 7.29 -0.65 3.14
C SER A 38 6.19 0.41 3.19
N PHE A 39 6.15 1.31 2.20
CA PHE A 39 5.16 2.38 2.14
C PHE A 39 3.75 1.85 1.85
N GLY A 40 3.64 0.88 0.94
CA GLY A 40 2.39 0.18 0.64
C GLY A 40 1.83 -0.53 1.86
N SER A 41 2.66 -1.30 2.58
CA SER A 41 2.25 -2.01 3.79
C SER A 41 1.81 -1.07 4.91
N LEU A 42 2.55 0.03 5.12
CA LEU A 42 2.16 1.06 6.09
C LEU A 42 0.80 1.68 5.74
N SER A 43 0.56 1.98 4.46
CA SER A 43 -0.74 2.52 4.02
C SER A 43 -1.87 1.52 4.24
N THR A 44 -1.66 0.23 3.92
CA THR A 44 -2.65 -0.83 4.13
C THR A 44 -2.94 -1.03 5.62
N LEU A 45 -1.93 -0.92 6.49
CA LEU A 45 -2.10 -0.98 7.94
C LEU A 45 -3.00 0.15 8.43
N ILE A 46 -2.72 1.40 8.03
CA ILE A 46 -3.52 2.57 8.40
C ILE A 46 -4.97 2.40 7.95
N ILE A 47 -5.19 1.94 6.71
CA ILE A 47 -6.53 1.68 6.17
C ILE A 47 -7.23 0.59 6.98
N THR A 48 -6.55 -0.52 7.26
CA THR A 48 -7.10 -1.64 8.04
C THR A 48 -7.51 -1.19 9.44
N VAL A 49 -6.64 -0.47 10.15
CA VAL A 49 -6.94 0.06 11.50
C VAL A 49 -8.11 1.04 11.45
N SER A 50 -8.13 1.94 10.46
CA SER A 50 -9.22 2.92 10.29
C SER A 50 -10.56 2.22 10.04
N LEU A 51 -10.58 1.17 9.23
CA LEU A 51 -11.76 0.35 8.99
C LEU A 51 -12.21 -0.37 10.26
N PHE A 52 -11.29 -0.95 11.01
CA PHE A 52 -11.60 -1.60 12.29
C PHE A 52 -12.20 -0.63 13.31
N GLN A 53 -11.64 0.58 13.45
CA GLN A 53 -12.18 1.62 14.33
C GLN A 53 -13.58 2.09 13.89
N SER A 54 -13.87 2.08 12.60
CA SER A 54 -15.19 2.46 12.09
C SER A 54 -16.29 1.42 12.36
N LEU A 55 -15.92 0.20 12.78
CA LEU A 55 -16.90 -0.82 13.12
C LEU A 55 -17.55 -0.51 14.48
N PRO A 56 -18.87 -0.65 14.60
CA PRO A 56 -19.62 -0.27 15.81
C PRO A 56 -19.24 -1.07 17.07
N PHE A 57 -18.49 -2.17 16.93
CA PHE A 57 -18.00 -2.97 18.06
C PHE A 57 -16.66 -2.49 18.62
N PHE A 58 -15.97 -1.58 17.94
CA PHE A 58 -14.63 -1.09 18.30
C PHE A 58 -14.55 0.45 18.42
N ASN A 59 -15.70 1.15 18.33
CA ASN A 59 -15.81 2.61 18.39
C ASN A 59 -16.26 3.11 19.77
#